data_AF-A0A072U5Q5-F1
#
_entry.id   AF-A0A072U5Q5-F1
#
_cell.length_a   1.000
_cell.length_b   1.000
_cell.length_c   1.000
_cell.angle_alpha   90.00
_cell.angle_beta   90.00
_cell.angle_gamma   90.00
#
_symmetry.space_group_name_H-M   'P 1'
#
loop_
_entity.id
_entity.type
_entity.pdbx_description
1 polymer ?
#
loop_
_entity_poly.entity_id
_entity_poly.type
_entity_poly.pdbx_seq_one_letter_code
_entity_poly.pdbx_strand_id
1 'polypeptide(L)'
;MNDGDVSKQIHQMVRFIRQEAEEKASEISLSAEEEFNIEKLQLVEAEKKKIRQEYERKERQVEIRKKIEYSMQLNASRINVLQAQDDIVNSMKEVTAKELLNVSRHHLVEDILHVGNHEYRNLLKGLIVQSLLRLREPSVLLRCQKHDVHLVEHVLDAAAQEYAEKAGVYPPEIIVDHSVYLPPAPKHHNTHEPYCYTFWSKLIKSFKPKVTMFLVD
;
A
#
# COMPACT_ATOMS: atom_id res chain seq x y z
N MET A 1 22.06 -65.03 96.45
CA MET A 1 22.24 -63.88 95.51
C MET A 1 22.09 -62.61 96.32
N ASN A 2 22.94 -61.62 96.07
CA ASN A 2 23.00 -60.38 96.86
C ASN A 2 22.13 -59.30 96.20
N ASP A 3 21.18 -58.71 96.93
CA ASP A 3 20.22 -57.72 96.40
C ASP A 3 20.90 -56.50 95.76
N GLY A 4 22.10 -56.15 96.23
CA GLY A 4 22.91 -55.06 95.68
C GLY A 4 23.37 -55.28 94.23
N ASP A 5 23.52 -56.53 93.79
CA ASP A 5 23.95 -56.84 92.42
C ASP A 5 22.78 -56.86 91.44
N VAL A 6 21.58 -57.24 91.91
CA VAL A 6 20.33 -57.13 91.14
C VAL A 6 20.01 -55.66 90.84
N SER A 7 20.16 -54.76 91.83
CA SER A 7 19.93 -53.33 91.66
C SER A 7 20.88 -52.67 90.64
N LYS A 8 22.16 -53.08 90.62
CA LYS A 8 23.14 -52.62 89.63
C LYS A 8 22.78 -53.07 88.21
N GLN A 9 22.33 -54.31 88.07
CA GLN A 9 21.94 -54.86 86.77
C GLN A 9 20.69 -54.15 86.21
N ILE A 10 19.72 -53.85 87.07
CA ILE A 10 18.55 -53.02 86.69
C ILE A 10 18.99 -51.62 86.26
N HIS A 11 19.89 -50.95 86.99
CA HIS A 11 20.40 -49.63 86.61
C HIS A 11 21.14 -49.64 85.26
N GLN A 12 21.89 -50.71 84.98
CA GLN A 12 22.58 -50.88 83.71
C GLN A 12 21.57 -51.06 82.56
N MET A 13 20.50 -51.85 82.76
CA MET A 13 19.42 -51.98 81.79
C MET A 13 18.69 -50.65 81.55
N VAL A 14 18.41 -49.88 82.59
CA VAL A 14 17.77 -48.55 82.45
C VAL A 14 18.66 -47.58 81.67
N ARG A 15 19.98 -47.59 81.89
CA ARG A 15 20.91 -46.79 81.10
C ARG A 15 20.94 -47.21 79.63
N PHE A 16 20.93 -48.51 79.36
CA PHE A 16 20.88 -49.02 78.00
C PHE A 16 19.62 -48.56 77.27
N ILE A 17 18.45 -48.71 77.90
CA ILE A 17 17.16 -48.28 77.32
C ILE A 17 17.16 -46.77 77.02
N ARG A 18 17.74 -45.95 77.92
CA ARG A 18 17.86 -44.50 77.68
C ARG A 18 18.78 -44.19 76.52
N GLN A 19 19.94 -44.82 76.45
CA GLN A 19 20.88 -44.61 75.36
C GLN A 19 20.28 -45.03 74.01
N GLU A 20 19.61 -46.17 73.96
CA GLU A 20 18.93 -46.64 72.76
C GLU A 20 17.81 -45.68 72.32
N ALA A 21 17.04 -45.14 73.25
CA ALA A 21 16.03 -44.12 72.97
C ALA A 21 16.65 -42.80 72.47
N GLU A 22 17.77 -42.35 73.05
CA GLU A 22 18.50 -41.16 72.63
C GLU A 22 19.10 -41.32 71.22
N GLU A 23 19.73 -42.48 70.94
CA GLU A 23 20.25 -42.81 69.61
C GLU A 23 19.13 -42.83 68.58
N LYS A 24 17.99 -43.46 68.88
CA LYS A 24 16.84 -43.50 67.97
C LYS A 24 16.23 -42.11 67.74
N ALA A 25 16.14 -41.28 68.78
CA ALA A 25 15.66 -39.91 68.63
C ALA A 25 16.62 -39.07 67.78
N SER A 26 17.93 -39.24 67.96
CA SER A 26 18.94 -38.57 67.14
C SER A 26 18.88 -39.01 65.68
N GLU A 27 18.72 -40.31 65.43
CA GLU A 27 18.57 -40.87 64.07
C GLU A 27 17.33 -40.29 63.37
N ILE A 28 16.19 -40.25 64.05
CA ILE A 28 14.95 -39.65 63.49
C ILE A 28 15.15 -38.17 63.18
N SER A 29 15.82 -37.44 64.08
CA SER A 29 16.05 -36.00 63.90
C SER A 29 16.95 -35.72 62.69
N LEU A 30 18.04 -36.48 62.54
CA LEU A 30 18.94 -36.37 61.39
C LEU A 30 18.23 -36.73 60.08
N SER A 31 17.49 -37.85 60.06
CA SER A 31 16.72 -38.28 58.90
C SER A 31 15.68 -37.22 58.49
N ALA A 32 14.99 -36.61 59.46
CA ALA A 32 14.00 -35.57 59.18
C ALA A 32 14.64 -34.29 58.61
N GLU A 33 15.85 -33.93 59.07
CA GLU A 33 16.58 -32.77 58.55
C GLU A 33 17.08 -33.02 57.12
N GLU A 34 17.56 -34.22 56.82
CA GLU A 34 17.97 -34.62 55.47
C GLU A 34 16.77 -34.59 54.50
N GLU A 35 15.65 -35.20 54.88
CA GLU A 35 14.43 -35.20 54.07
C GLU A 35 13.88 -33.79 53.84
N PHE A 36 13.85 -32.95 54.88
CA PHE A 36 13.43 -31.54 54.76
C PHE A 36 14.29 -30.78 53.75
N ASN A 37 15.61 -30.96 53.81
CA ASN A 37 16.53 -30.27 52.90
C ASN A 37 16.36 -30.73 51.45
N ILE A 38 16.15 -32.04 51.23
CA ILE A 38 15.89 -32.61 49.91
C ILE A 38 14.58 -32.07 49.34
N GLU A 39 13.48 -32.13 50.09
CA GLU A 39 12.16 -31.70 49.62
C GLU A 39 12.12 -30.19 49.35
N LYS A 40 12.71 -29.39 50.26
CA LYS A 40 12.88 -27.95 50.06
C LYS A 40 13.64 -27.65 48.76
N LEU A 41 14.75 -28.33 48.51
CA LEU A 41 15.54 -28.11 47.30
C LEU A 41 14.73 -28.48 46.05
N GLN A 42 14.05 -29.62 46.05
CA GLN A 42 13.20 -30.07 44.94
C GLN A 42 12.09 -29.07 44.62
N LEU A 43 11.40 -28.55 45.64
CA LEU A 43 10.34 -27.55 45.47
C LEU A 43 10.91 -26.25 44.85
N VAL A 44 12.04 -25.77 45.37
CA VAL A 44 12.69 -24.55 44.86
C VAL A 44 13.16 -24.73 43.42
N GLU A 45 13.75 -25.87 43.07
CA GLU A 45 14.21 -26.14 41.71
C GLU A 45 13.05 -26.29 40.72
N ALA A 46 11.96 -26.95 41.13
CA ALA A 46 10.76 -27.08 40.32
C ALA A 46 10.14 -25.71 39.99
N GLU A 47 9.99 -24.83 40.98
CA GLU A 47 9.45 -23.48 40.76
C GLU A 47 10.41 -22.59 39.96
N LYS A 48 11.73 -22.65 40.23
CA LYS A 48 12.74 -21.96 39.39
C LYS A 48 12.65 -22.38 37.93
N LYS A 49 12.45 -23.67 37.65
CA LYS A 49 12.28 -24.19 36.29
C LYS A 49 11.01 -23.65 35.63
N LYS A 50 9.89 -23.63 36.34
CA LYS A 50 8.63 -23.04 35.83
C LYS A 50 8.80 -21.57 35.49
N ILE A 51 9.37 -20.79 36.41
CA ILE A 51 9.63 -19.35 36.21
C ILE A 51 10.52 -19.15 34.98
N ARG A 52 11.62 -19.89 34.85
CA ARG A 52 12.52 -19.77 33.70
C ARG A 52 11.79 -20.00 32.36
N GLN A 53 10.97 -21.05 32.28
CA GLN A 53 10.18 -21.35 31.08
C GLN A 53 9.15 -20.25 30.77
N GLU A 54 8.52 -19.66 31.78
CA GLU A 54 7.58 -18.55 31.60
C GLU A 54 8.29 -17.31 31.05
N TYR A 55 9.45 -16.96 31.60
CA TYR A 55 10.24 -15.81 31.15
C TYR A 55 10.81 -16.02 29.74
N GLU A 56 11.25 -17.23 29.38
CA GLU A 56 11.66 -17.55 28.00
C GLU A 56 10.51 -17.40 26.99
N ARG A 57 9.26 -17.67 27.40
CA ARG A 57 8.09 -17.44 26.55
C ARG A 57 7.80 -15.94 26.41
N LYS A 58 7.86 -15.19 27.51
CA LYS A 58 7.65 -13.73 27.50
C LYS A 58 8.71 -13.02 26.67
N GLU A 59 9.98 -13.42 26.80
CA GLU A 59 11.10 -12.86 26.05
C GLU A 59 10.90 -13.06 24.55
N ARG A 60 10.58 -14.28 24.10
CA ARG A 60 10.25 -14.57 22.70
C ARG A 60 9.07 -13.74 22.20
N GLN A 61 8.03 -13.56 23.01
CA GLN A 61 6.88 -12.74 22.62
C GLN A 61 7.26 -11.27 22.45
N VAL A 62 8.08 -10.72 23.33
CA VAL A 62 8.59 -9.35 23.24
C VAL A 62 9.47 -9.18 22.00
N GLU A 63 10.33 -10.15 21.71
CA GLU A 63 11.20 -10.12 20.53
C GLU A 63 10.38 -10.10 19.22
N ILE A 64 9.36 -10.96 19.13
CA ILE A 64 8.44 -10.98 17.97
C ILE A 64 7.70 -9.64 17.84
N ARG A 65 7.15 -9.10 18.94
CA ARG A 65 6.47 -7.80 18.93
C ARG A 65 7.40 -6.68 18.45
N LYS A 66 8.65 -6.66 18.91
CA LYS A 66 9.66 -5.69 18.48
C LYS A 66 9.94 -5.77 16.98
N LYS A 67 10.03 -6.99 16.43
CA LYS A 67 10.21 -7.20 14.98
C LYS A 67 9.00 -6.71 14.17
N ILE A 68 7.79 -6.99 14.65
CA ILE A 68 6.55 -6.51 14.01
C ILE A 68 6.50 -4.98 14.03
N GLU A 69 6.73 -4.37 15.19
CA GLU A 69 6.72 -2.92 15.36
C GLU A 69 7.74 -2.23 14.45
N TYR A 70 8.97 -2.76 14.43
CA TYR A 70 10.01 -2.27 13.53
C TYR A 70 9.59 -2.35 12.06
N SER A 71 9.03 -3.50 11.64
CA SER A 71 8.53 -3.67 10.27
C SER A 71 7.36 -2.73 9.95
N MET A 72 6.45 -2.51 10.90
CA MET A 72 5.32 -1.58 10.74
C MET A 72 5.80 -0.14 10.58
N GLN A 73 6.75 0.30 11.41
CA GLN A 73 7.34 1.64 11.32
C GLN A 73 8.04 1.85 9.97
N LEU A 74 8.79 0.85 9.50
CA LEU A 74 9.45 0.91 8.19
C LEU A 74 8.43 1.00 7.05
N ASN A 75 7.38 0.18 7.10
CA ASN A 75 6.33 0.22 6.09
C ASN A 75 5.55 1.54 6.11
N ALA A 76 5.23 2.07 7.29
CA ALA A 76 4.58 3.38 7.42
C ALA A 76 5.45 4.50 6.82
N SER A 77 6.75 4.52 7.13
CA SER A 77 7.69 5.47 6.53
C SER A 77 7.73 5.36 5.01
N ARG A 78 7.78 4.13 4.47
CA ARG A 78 7.75 3.90 3.03
C ARG A 78 6.47 4.42 2.38
N ILE A 79 5.31 4.14 2.98
CA ILE A 79 4.01 4.63 2.48
C ILE A 79 3.99 6.16 2.46
N ASN A 80 4.48 6.81 3.52
CA ASN A 80 4.54 8.27 3.59
C ASN A 80 5.40 8.87 2.46
N VAL A 81 6.54 8.25 2.14
CA VAL A 81 7.38 8.70 1.01
C VAL A 81 6.64 8.52 -0.32
N LEU A 82 5.95 7.40 -0.52
CA LEU A 82 5.18 7.15 -1.74
C LEU A 82 4.01 8.12 -1.89
N GLN A 83 3.33 8.45 -0.79
CA GLN A 83 2.26 9.45 -0.77
C GLN A 83 2.80 10.83 -1.15
N ALA A 84 3.91 11.27 -0.53
CA ALA A 84 4.53 12.54 -0.88
C ALA A 84 4.96 12.59 -2.36
N GLN A 85 5.45 11.49 -2.91
CA GLN A 85 5.77 11.39 -4.34
C GLN A 85 4.51 11.49 -5.22
N ASP A 86 3.44 10.79 -4.87
CA ASP A 86 2.17 10.85 -5.61
C ASP A 86 1.55 12.24 -5.55
N ASP A 87 1.60 12.91 -4.39
CA ASP A 87 1.13 14.28 -4.21
C ASP A 87 1.89 15.27 -5.11
N ILE A 88 3.22 15.14 -5.20
CA ILE A 88 4.03 15.97 -6.10
C ILE A 88 3.61 15.72 -7.55
N VAL A 89 3.49 14.46 -7.98
CA VAL A 89 3.09 14.12 -9.35
C VAL A 89 1.68 14.64 -9.66
N ASN A 90 0.74 14.52 -8.72
CA ASN A 90 -0.62 15.00 -8.89
C ASN A 90 -0.66 16.54 -8.93
N SER A 91 0.11 17.22 -8.10
CA SER A 91 0.23 18.69 -8.15
C SER A 91 0.81 19.17 -9.49
N MET A 92 1.83 18.47 -10.02
CA MET A 92 2.39 18.77 -11.33
C MET A 92 1.35 18.56 -12.43
N LYS A 93 0.61 17.44 -12.40
CA LYS A 93 -0.48 17.19 -13.35
C LYS A 93 -1.55 18.29 -13.30
N GLU A 94 -1.91 18.76 -12.11
CA GLU A 94 -2.88 19.85 -11.96
C GLU A 94 -2.38 21.17 -12.53
N VAL A 95 -1.10 21.51 -12.32
CA VAL A 95 -0.48 22.71 -12.90
C VAL A 95 -0.44 22.60 -14.43
N THR A 96 0.05 21.48 -14.97
CA THR A 96 0.09 21.25 -16.41
C THR A 96 -1.31 21.24 -17.02
N ALA A 97 -2.31 20.65 -16.35
CA ALA A 97 -3.70 20.70 -16.82
C ALA A 97 -4.25 22.14 -16.86
N LYS A 98 -3.90 23.00 -15.89
CA LYS A 98 -4.27 24.43 -15.90
C LYS A 98 -3.57 25.17 -17.05
N GLU A 99 -2.29 24.90 -17.30
CA GLU A 99 -1.55 25.49 -18.42
C GLU A 99 -2.12 25.07 -19.78
N LEU A 100 -2.46 23.78 -19.95
CA LEU A 100 -3.14 23.27 -21.16
C LEU A 100 -4.51 23.91 -21.37
N LEU A 101 -5.27 24.12 -20.29
CA LEU A 101 -6.51 24.89 -20.35
C LEU A 101 -6.27 26.34 -20.75
N ASN A 102 -5.16 26.96 -20.36
CA ASN A 102 -4.82 28.32 -20.79
C ASN A 102 -4.51 28.37 -22.29
N VAL A 103 -3.80 27.40 -22.86
CA VAL A 103 -3.60 27.29 -24.32
C VAL A 103 -4.95 27.17 -25.04
N SER A 104 -5.89 26.41 -24.47
CA SER A 104 -7.25 26.27 -25.00
C SER A 104 -8.10 27.54 -24.81
N ARG A 105 -7.88 28.31 -23.73
CA ARG A 105 -8.62 29.55 -23.40
C ARG A 105 -8.08 30.80 -24.07
N HIS A 106 -6.79 30.85 -24.42
CA HIS A 106 -6.23 31.93 -25.25
C HIS A 106 -6.99 32.05 -26.58
N HIS A 107 -7.60 30.96 -27.05
CA HIS A 107 -8.53 30.95 -28.16
C HIS A 107 -9.88 31.64 -27.87
N LEU A 108 -10.38 31.61 -26.63
CA LEU A 108 -11.73 32.09 -26.30
C LEU A 108 -11.80 33.59 -25.96
N VAL A 109 -10.66 34.24 -25.69
CA VAL A 109 -10.61 35.65 -25.23
C VAL A 109 -10.17 36.62 -26.34
N GLU A 110 -9.64 36.13 -27.46
CA GLU A 110 -9.03 36.97 -28.50
C GLU A 110 -9.90 37.15 -29.76
N ASP A 111 -11.22 37.27 -29.58
CA ASP A 111 -12.17 37.72 -30.63
C ASP A 111 -11.99 39.21 -31.02
N ILE A 112 -10.93 39.90 -30.56
CA ILE A 112 -10.75 41.35 -30.75
C ILE A 112 -9.51 41.71 -31.60
N LEU A 113 -8.50 40.84 -31.75
CA LEU A 113 -7.37 41.08 -32.66
C LEU A 113 -6.91 39.76 -33.32
N HIS A 114 -7.05 39.67 -34.64
CA HIS A 114 -6.78 38.53 -35.53
C HIS A 114 -5.33 37.98 -35.54
N VAL A 115 -4.73 37.63 -34.39
CA VAL A 115 -3.32 37.20 -34.33
C VAL A 115 -3.06 35.94 -33.50
N GLY A 116 -3.92 35.54 -32.55
CA GLY A 116 -3.70 34.34 -31.71
C GLY A 116 -4.11 32.98 -32.29
N ASN A 117 -4.74 32.94 -33.48
CA ASN A 117 -5.45 31.75 -34.01
C ASN A 117 -4.57 30.61 -34.53
N HIS A 118 -3.24 30.73 -34.51
CA HIS A 118 -2.36 29.77 -35.19
C HIS A 118 -1.90 28.60 -34.30
N GLU A 119 -1.68 28.81 -33.00
CA GLU A 119 -1.06 27.79 -32.15
C GLU A 119 -2.00 26.61 -31.84
N TYR A 120 -3.22 26.89 -31.37
CA TYR A 120 -4.21 25.85 -31.09
C TYR A 120 -4.68 25.15 -32.38
N ARG A 121 -4.80 25.88 -33.49
CA ARG A 121 -5.16 25.32 -34.80
C ARG A 121 -4.08 24.38 -35.34
N ASN A 122 -2.81 24.76 -35.23
CA ASN A 122 -1.68 23.91 -35.60
C ASN A 122 -1.58 22.68 -34.70
N LEU A 123 -1.86 22.84 -33.40
CA LEU A 123 -1.94 21.72 -32.46
C LEU A 123 -3.05 20.75 -32.87
N LEU A 124 -4.28 21.22 -33.10
CA LEU A 124 -5.40 20.39 -33.57
C LEU A 124 -5.06 19.67 -34.88
N LYS A 125 -4.43 20.34 -35.85
CA LYS A 125 -3.96 19.72 -37.10
C LYS A 125 -3.00 18.57 -36.81
N GLY A 126 -1.98 18.82 -35.99
CA GLY A 126 -0.98 17.81 -35.63
C GLY A 126 -1.59 16.60 -34.93
N LEU A 127 -2.54 16.83 -34.01
CA LEU A 127 -3.26 15.79 -33.28
C LEU A 127 -4.14 14.94 -34.21
N ILE A 128 -4.81 15.55 -35.20
CA ILE A 128 -5.58 14.83 -36.22
C ILE A 128 -4.66 14.01 -37.13
N VAL A 129 -3.56 14.58 -37.62
CA VAL A 129 -2.60 13.85 -38.46
C VAL A 129 -1.97 12.66 -37.73
N GLN A 130 -1.53 12.86 -36.48
CA GLN A 130 -1.00 11.80 -35.62
C GLN A 130 -2.02 10.68 -35.42
N SER A 131 -3.29 11.07 -35.28
CA SER A 131 -4.41 10.14 -35.18
C SER A 131 -4.56 9.31 -36.45
N LEU A 132 -4.68 9.95 -37.62
CA LEU A 132 -4.80 9.24 -38.90
C LEU A 132 -3.63 8.27 -39.15
N LEU A 133 -2.39 8.68 -38.84
CA LEU A 133 -1.19 7.85 -38.96
C LEU A 133 -1.20 6.59 -38.07
N ARG A 134 -1.84 6.66 -36.89
CA ARG A 134 -1.97 5.54 -35.96
C ARG A 134 -3.11 4.59 -36.35
N LEU A 135 -4.24 5.09 -36.88
CA LEU A 135 -5.37 4.23 -37.31
C LEU A 135 -5.11 3.54 -38.65
N ARG A 136 -4.61 4.28 -39.65
CA ARG A 136 -4.41 3.80 -41.03
C ARG A 136 -5.68 3.19 -41.64
N GLU A 137 -6.83 3.77 -41.34
CA GLU A 137 -8.12 3.36 -41.89
C GLU A 137 -8.55 4.30 -43.03
N PRO A 138 -9.31 3.80 -44.03
CA PRO A 138 -9.73 4.61 -45.18
C PRO A 138 -10.84 5.62 -44.86
N SER A 139 -11.61 5.40 -43.79
CA SER A 139 -12.69 6.28 -43.34
C SER A 139 -12.69 6.35 -41.81
N VAL A 140 -12.75 7.56 -41.24
CA VAL A 140 -12.62 7.82 -39.80
C VAL A 140 -13.72 8.76 -39.33
N LEU A 141 -14.40 8.39 -38.25
CA LEU A 141 -15.36 9.24 -37.56
C LEU A 141 -14.66 10.04 -36.45
N LEU A 142 -14.68 11.36 -36.54
CA LEU A 142 -14.03 12.28 -35.61
C LEU A 142 -15.05 12.91 -34.64
N ARG A 143 -14.80 12.78 -33.34
CA ARG A 143 -15.56 13.44 -32.27
C ARG A 143 -14.76 14.57 -31.66
N CYS A 144 -15.38 15.75 -31.56
CA CYS A 144 -14.77 16.96 -30.99
C CYS A 144 -15.69 17.63 -29.96
N GLN A 145 -15.18 18.66 -29.28
CA GLN A 145 -16.01 19.50 -28.40
C GLN A 145 -16.88 20.44 -29.24
N LYS A 146 -18.07 20.78 -28.73
CA LYS A 146 -19.06 21.57 -29.47
C LYS A 146 -18.55 22.95 -29.94
N HIS A 147 -17.62 23.56 -29.22
CA HIS A 147 -17.05 24.86 -29.59
C HIS A 147 -15.91 24.76 -30.62
N ASP A 148 -15.31 23.58 -30.79
CA ASP A 148 -14.19 23.37 -31.70
C ASP A 148 -14.63 22.92 -33.10
N VAL A 149 -15.92 22.65 -33.32
CA VAL A 149 -16.46 22.10 -34.58
C VAL A 149 -16.01 22.91 -35.80
N HIS A 150 -16.17 24.23 -35.75
CA HIS A 150 -15.79 25.11 -36.85
C HIS A 150 -14.28 25.11 -37.11
N LEU A 151 -13.45 25.04 -36.07
CA LEU A 151 -12.00 25.01 -36.20
C LEU A 151 -11.52 23.68 -36.79
N VAL A 152 -12.14 22.59 -36.34
CA VAL A 152 -11.87 21.24 -36.84
C VAL A 152 -12.21 21.19 -38.32
N GLU A 153 -13.41 21.61 -38.73
CA GLU A 153 -13.82 21.69 -40.14
C GLU A 153 -12.80 22.46 -41.00
N HIS A 154 -12.28 23.59 -40.49
CA HIS A 154 -11.25 24.37 -41.17
C HIS A 154 -9.86 23.72 -41.25
N VAL A 155 -9.60 22.66 -40.49
CA VAL A 155 -8.30 21.98 -40.40
C VAL A 155 -8.30 20.60 -41.09
N LEU A 156 -9.48 20.00 -41.29
CA LEU A 156 -9.64 18.66 -41.85
C LEU A 156 -8.93 18.48 -43.18
N ASP A 157 -9.16 19.36 -44.16
CA ASP A 157 -8.57 19.23 -45.50
C ASP A 157 -7.04 19.28 -45.44
N ALA A 158 -6.49 20.21 -44.66
CA ALA A 158 -5.06 20.38 -44.49
C ALA A 158 -4.42 19.19 -43.74
N ALA A 159 -5.15 18.57 -42.81
CA ALA A 159 -4.70 17.38 -42.09
C ALA A 159 -4.77 16.11 -42.96
N ALA A 160 -5.82 15.96 -43.77
CA ALA A 160 -5.98 14.83 -44.68
C ALA A 160 -4.89 14.82 -45.76
N GLN A 161 -4.54 16.00 -46.29
CA GLN A 161 -3.42 16.17 -47.22
C GLN A 161 -2.07 15.84 -46.57
N GLU A 162 -1.81 16.35 -45.36
CA GLU A 162 -0.56 16.08 -44.64
C GLU A 162 -0.41 14.59 -44.29
N TYR A 163 -1.51 13.90 -43.95
CA TYR A 163 -1.50 12.45 -43.77
C TYR A 163 -1.20 11.73 -45.08
N ALA A 164 -1.83 12.11 -46.20
CA ALA A 164 -1.63 11.50 -47.51
C ALA A 164 -0.16 11.63 -47.96
N GLU A 165 0.44 12.79 -47.76
CA GLU A 165 1.87 13.05 -48.02
C GLU A 165 2.79 12.18 -47.15
N LYS A 166 2.51 12.07 -45.85
CA LYS A 166 3.34 11.29 -44.91
C LYS A 166 3.18 9.77 -45.07
N ALA A 167 1.98 9.30 -45.37
CA ALA A 167 1.67 7.88 -45.50
C ALA A 167 1.88 7.34 -46.93
N GLY A 168 1.94 8.23 -47.94
CA GLY A 168 2.01 7.84 -49.35
C GLY A 168 0.72 7.18 -49.87
N VAL A 169 -0.44 7.54 -49.31
CA VAL A 169 -1.75 6.96 -49.59
C VAL A 169 -2.73 8.06 -49.97
N TYR A 170 -3.86 7.70 -50.60
CA TYR A 170 -4.96 8.64 -50.83
C TYR A 170 -5.49 9.23 -49.52
N PRO A 171 -5.99 10.49 -49.53
CA PRO A 171 -6.59 11.12 -48.37
C PRO A 171 -7.76 10.28 -47.83
N PRO A 172 -7.82 10.00 -46.52
CA PRO A 172 -8.91 9.26 -45.91
C PRO A 172 -10.17 10.12 -45.84
N GLU A 173 -11.33 9.47 -45.84
CA GLU A 173 -12.61 10.13 -45.60
C GLU A 173 -12.73 10.44 -44.10
N ILE A 174 -12.88 11.71 -43.73
CA ILE A 174 -13.01 12.13 -42.33
C ILE A 174 -14.40 12.72 -42.12
N ILE A 175 -15.21 12.07 -41.29
CA ILE A 175 -16.60 12.48 -41.00
C ILE A 175 -16.65 13.03 -39.58
N VAL A 176 -17.18 14.24 -39.38
CA VAL A 176 -17.37 14.81 -38.03
C VAL A 176 -18.70 14.31 -37.46
N ASP A 177 -18.66 13.76 -36.25
CA ASP A 177 -19.86 13.31 -35.52
C ASP A 177 -20.60 14.51 -34.91
N HIS A 178 -21.74 14.89 -35.50
CA HIS A 178 -22.60 15.96 -34.99
C HIS A 178 -23.63 15.48 -33.95
N SER A 179 -23.67 14.17 -33.66
CA SER A 179 -24.64 13.55 -32.76
C SER A 179 -24.12 13.38 -31.33
N VAL A 180 -22.82 13.09 -31.18
CA VAL A 180 -22.17 12.87 -29.88
C VAL A 180 -20.90 13.71 -29.75
N TYR A 181 -20.96 14.75 -28.93
CA TYR A 181 -19.83 15.65 -28.64
C TYR A 181 -19.02 15.19 -27.42
N LEU A 182 -17.75 15.59 -27.38
CA LEU A 182 -16.90 15.41 -26.19
C LEU A 182 -17.40 16.29 -25.03
N PRO A 183 -17.27 15.82 -23.77
CA PRO A 183 -17.65 16.61 -22.61
C PRO A 183 -16.86 17.92 -22.51
N PRO A 184 -17.46 18.98 -21.93
CA PRO A 184 -16.82 20.28 -21.82
C PRO A 184 -15.60 20.25 -20.90
N ALA A 185 -14.72 21.24 -21.07
CA ALA A 185 -13.58 21.45 -20.18
C ALA A 185 -14.02 21.59 -18.71
N PRO A 186 -13.23 21.06 -17.75
CA PRO A 186 -13.59 21.12 -16.33
C PRO A 186 -13.68 22.57 -15.85
N LYS A 187 -14.81 22.93 -15.25
CA LYS A 187 -15.02 24.22 -14.56
C LYS A 187 -14.49 24.09 -13.13
N HIS A 188 -13.86 25.14 -12.60
CA HIS A 188 -13.21 25.16 -11.28
C HIS A 188 -14.08 24.78 -10.06
N HIS A 189 -15.38 24.49 -10.22
CA HIS A 189 -16.30 24.28 -9.11
C HIS A 189 -16.91 22.86 -8.98
N ASN A 190 -16.88 22.00 -10.01
CA ASN A 190 -17.60 20.71 -9.96
C ASN A 190 -16.63 19.53 -10.15
N THR A 191 -16.27 18.86 -9.05
CA THR A 191 -15.45 17.64 -9.02
C THR A 191 -16.17 16.38 -9.52
N HIS A 192 -17.46 16.46 -9.86
CA HIS A 192 -18.31 15.31 -10.19
C HIS A 192 -18.86 15.23 -11.62
N GLU A 193 -18.63 16.24 -12.47
CA GLU A 193 -19.02 16.15 -13.89
C GLU A 193 -17.95 15.39 -14.70
N PRO A 194 -18.32 14.49 -15.62
CA PRO A 194 -17.35 13.79 -16.45
C PRO A 194 -16.67 14.78 -17.40
N TYR A 195 -15.47 15.24 -17.03
CA TYR A 195 -14.57 16.00 -17.90
C TYR A 195 -13.70 15.05 -18.73
N CYS A 196 -13.07 15.58 -19.79
CA CYS A 196 -12.30 14.80 -20.77
C CYS A 196 -11.43 13.71 -20.11
N TYR A 197 -10.63 14.01 -19.08
CA TYR A 197 -9.79 13.01 -18.41
C TYR A 197 -10.56 11.85 -17.70
N THR A 198 -11.76 12.10 -17.13
CA THR A 198 -12.54 11.07 -16.40
C THR A 198 -13.41 10.22 -17.32
N PHE A 199 -13.89 10.78 -18.44
CA PHE A 199 -14.53 9.99 -19.49
C PHE A 199 -13.53 9.02 -20.14
N TRP A 200 -12.29 9.46 -20.32
CA TRP A 200 -11.23 8.69 -20.96
C TRP A 200 -10.70 7.55 -20.11
N SER A 201 -10.45 7.77 -18.82
CA SER A 201 -10.04 6.69 -17.90
C SER A 201 -11.11 5.59 -17.75
N LYS A 202 -12.40 5.93 -17.87
CA LYS A 202 -13.51 4.96 -17.90
C LYS A 202 -13.66 4.24 -19.24
N LEU A 203 -13.49 4.94 -20.37
CA LEU A 203 -13.60 4.36 -21.71
C LEU A 203 -12.45 3.36 -21.99
N ILE A 204 -11.23 3.70 -21.55
CA ILE A 204 -10.01 2.86 -21.68
C ILE A 204 -10.17 1.51 -20.95
N LYS A 205 -10.89 1.49 -19.82
CA LYS A 205 -11.13 0.24 -19.06
C LYS A 205 -12.25 -0.62 -19.63
N SER A 206 -13.15 -0.06 -20.43
CA SER A 206 -14.38 -0.75 -20.86
C SER A 206 -14.36 -1.25 -22.30
N PHE A 207 -13.45 -0.80 -23.16
CA PHE A 207 -13.40 -1.20 -24.57
C PHE A 207 -12.03 -1.75 -25.01
N LYS A 208 -11.88 -3.06 -24.90
CA LYS A 208 -11.14 -3.91 -25.87
C LYS A 208 -12.08 -5.07 -26.22
N PRO A 209 -12.23 -5.54 -27.49
CA PRO A 209 -11.64 -5.08 -28.76
C PRO A 209 -12.73 -4.80 -29.82
N LYS A 210 -12.94 -3.54 -30.21
CA LYS A 210 -13.40 -3.12 -31.55
C LYS A 210 -13.52 -1.60 -31.58
N VAL A 211 -12.54 -0.99 -32.26
CA VAL A 211 -12.61 0.30 -32.95
C VAL A 211 -13.12 1.48 -32.12
N THR A 212 -12.22 2.20 -31.45
CA THR A 212 -12.21 3.67 -31.35
C THR A 212 -10.97 4.09 -30.55
N MET A 213 -10.11 4.90 -31.15
CA MET A 213 -9.00 5.58 -30.47
C MET A 213 -9.06 7.04 -30.93
N PHE A 214 -8.91 8.02 -30.03
CA PHE A 214 -7.70 8.85 -30.03
C PHE A 214 -7.66 9.91 -28.96
N LEU A 215 -6.40 10.21 -28.52
CA LEU A 215 -5.78 11.48 -28.04
C LEU A 215 -5.45 11.68 -26.53
N VAL A 216 -4.51 10.91 -25.96
CA VAL A 216 -3.65 11.41 -24.86
C VAL A 216 -2.31 10.67 -24.91
N ASP A 217 -1.24 11.35 -25.33
CA ASP A 217 0.06 11.29 -24.66
C ASP A 217 0.32 12.70 -24.14
#